data_AF-A0A6A9K4B2-F1
#
_entry.id   AF-A0A6A9K4B2-F1
#
_cell.length_a   1.000
_cell.length_b   1.000
_cell.length_c   1.000
_cell.angle_alpha   90.00
_cell.angle_beta   90.00
_cell.angle_gamma   90.00
#
_symmetry.space_group_name_H-M   'P 1'
#
loop_
_entity.id
_entity.type
_entity.pdbx_description
1 polymer ?
#
loop_
_entity_poly.entity_id
_entity_poly.type
_entity_poly.pdbx_seq_one_letter_code
_entity_poly.pdbx_strand_id
1 'polypeptide(L)'
;MASAQPASAFPCLSLQLACLLLGAWLAFDAHGGGQAVAPPASVEARVPTAATDDWGRQPDSLMSAVPPRTLEAGVGARGSGSASSRLWIADTDFRLHDDIGFFIQRMLIRMEPTRPGTPLSLDDPTAMVARIQAGEIFVSDATLATLLNQDLAASRAAVRNLRMSTRKDGQEVRGELLRKGRWRPLRMLTEIELSGPLEVTLVPRRIFVDGVEVTSSLAAASIEMSEVLKLKTRHMELVGNRIRVDLDGLFPPPRLDFRVSRLALADGGMQLALGDSLADLQWPALRAPDSYMFIEGGDIKMARTVLVKAYALFTSLSPGQPLLFNLYDYRRQLQNGVIRLREDGMVQIAVSPVKAPAPLEARL
;
A
#
# COMPACT_ATOMS: atom_id res chain seq x y z
N MET A 1 -57.79 -2.04 66.30
CA MET A 1 -57.13 -2.75 67.42
C MET A 1 -56.58 -4.05 66.84
N ALA A 2 -55.30 -4.41 66.80
CA ALA A 2 -54.02 -3.88 67.23
C ALA A 2 -52.97 -4.54 66.30
N SER A 3 -52.17 -3.77 65.55
CA SER A 3 -50.71 -3.62 65.73
C SER A 3 -49.90 -4.88 66.12
N ALA A 4 -49.07 -5.38 65.20
CA ALA A 4 -47.69 -5.83 65.47
C ALA A 4 -46.92 -6.12 64.15
N GLN A 5 -45.90 -5.31 63.87
CA GLN A 5 -44.72 -5.59 63.02
C GLN A 5 -43.64 -6.34 63.86
N PRO A 6 -42.47 -6.82 63.35
CA PRO A 6 -41.78 -6.46 62.11
C PRO A 6 -41.16 -7.62 61.28
N ALA A 7 -40.68 -7.24 60.09
CA ALA A 7 -39.87 -8.03 59.17
C ALA A 7 -38.37 -8.04 59.56
N SER A 8 -37.73 -9.20 59.43
CA SER A 8 -36.27 -9.42 59.41
C SER A 8 -35.83 -9.53 57.94
N ALA A 9 -34.98 -8.62 57.42
CA ALA A 9 -33.51 -8.62 57.49
C ALA A 9 -32.83 -9.78 56.71
N PHE A 10 -32.56 -9.54 55.41
CA PHE A 10 -31.34 -10.00 54.73
C PHE A 10 -30.85 -8.92 53.75
N PRO A 11 -29.52 -8.75 53.57
CA PRO A 11 -28.92 -7.48 53.21
C PRO A 11 -28.69 -7.28 51.71
N CYS A 12 -28.78 -6.01 51.36
CA CYS A 12 -28.44 -5.37 50.10
C CYS A 12 -26.93 -5.06 50.09
N LEU A 13 -26.15 -5.76 49.25
CA LEU A 13 -24.72 -5.47 49.06
C LEU A 13 -24.25 -5.92 47.67
N SER A 14 -24.93 -5.41 46.64
CA SER A 14 -24.45 -5.54 45.25
C SER A 14 -24.89 -4.40 44.32
N LEU A 15 -25.49 -3.33 44.86
CA LEU A 15 -26.03 -2.23 44.05
C LEU A 15 -25.42 -0.84 44.36
N GLN A 16 -24.23 -0.80 44.97
CA GLN A 16 -23.54 0.46 45.34
C GLN A 16 -22.19 0.69 44.65
N LEU A 17 -21.76 -0.16 43.71
CA LEU A 17 -20.56 0.11 42.90
C LEU A 17 -20.86 0.58 41.46
N ALA A 18 -22.13 0.60 41.04
CA ALA A 18 -22.54 0.99 39.69
C ALA A 18 -22.92 2.48 39.53
N CYS A 19 -22.92 3.28 40.60
CA CYS A 19 -23.34 4.69 40.56
C CYS A 19 -22.21 5.71 40.82
N LEU A 20 -20.93 5.29 40.88
CA LEU A 20 -19.80 6.16 41.22
C LEU A 20 -18.83 6.48 40.07
N LEU A 21 -19.15 6.11 38.82
CA LEU A 21 -18.32 6.49 37.65
C LEU A 21 -19.10 7.21 36.52
N LEU A 22 -20.31 7.69 36.81
CA LEU A 22 -21.19 8.40 35.86
C LEU A 22 -21.57 9.83 36.30
N GLY A 23 -20.83 10.41 37.26
CA GLY A 23 -21.22 11.66 37.94
C GLY A 23 -20.14 12.74 38.05
N ALA A 24 -19.14 12.74 37.17
CA ALA A 24 -18.29 13.91 36.98
C ALA A 24 -18.58 14.47 35.59
N TRP A 25 -18.71 15.79 35.48
CA TRP A 25 -18.99 16.58 34.27
C TRP A 25 -20.44 17.07 34.04
N LEU A 26 -21.19 17.41 35.08
CA LEU A 26 -22.27 18.42 34.95
C LEU A 26 -22.45 19.17 36.28
N ALA A 27 -21.96 20.41 36.34
CA ALA A 27 -22.42 21.54 37.16
C ALA A 27 -21.25 22.43 37.61
N PHE A 28 -20.86 23.39 36.77
CA PHE A 28 -20.35 24.67 37.25
C PHE A 28 -20.88 25.75 36.30
N ASP A 29 -21.94 26.43 36.74
CA ASP A 29 -22.55 27.54 36.01
C ASP A 29 -22.13 28.88 36.61
N ALA A 30 -21.84 29.79 35.68
CA ALA A 30 -22.08 31.23 35.72
C ALA A 30 -21.43 32.07 36.83
N HIS A 31 -20.36 32.79 36.47
CA HIS A 31 -20.25 34.24 36.69
C HIS A 31 -19.69 34.90 35.42
N GLY A 32 -20.43 35.88 34.90
CA GLY A 32 -20.19 36.53 33.61
C GLY A 32 -19.13 37.63 33.66
N GLY A 33 -18.44 37.79 32.54
CA GLY A 33 -17.57 38.91 32.21
C GLY A 33 -17.17 38.81 30.75
N GLY A 34 -17.73 39.69 29.91
CA GLY A 34 -17.70 39.55 28.45
C GLY A 34 -16.34 39.86 27.80
N GLN A 35 -16.01 39.04 26.81
CA GLN A 35 -15.39 39.48 25.55
C GLN A 35 -15.98 38.60 24.43
N ALA A 36 -16.61 39.25 23.45
CA ALA A 36 -17.16 38.58 22.28
C ALA A 36 -16.01 38.05 21.42
N VAL A 37 -15.78 36.74 21.49
CA VAL A 37 -14.89 36.03 20.58
C VAL A 37 -15.63 35.83 19.26
N ALA A 38 -15.10 36.42 18.19
CA ALA A 38 -15.62 36.27 16.83
C ALA A 38 -15.66 34.77 16.43
N PRO A 39 -16.66 34.34 15.63
CA PRO A 39 -16.71 32.95 15.16
C PRO A 39 -15.45 32.61 14.36
N PRO A 40 -14.92 31.37 14.45
CA PRO A 40 -13.80 30.97 13.61
C PRO A 40 -14.25 31.04 12.15
N ALA A 41 -13.53 31.85 11.37
CA ALA A 41 -13.77 31.98 9.94
C ALA A 41 -13.71 30.61 9.27
N SER A 42 -14.74 30.30 8.50
CA SER A 42 -14.72 29.21 7.53
C SER A 42 -13.45 29.34 6.68
N VAL A 43 -12.52 28.40 6.79
CA VAL A 43 -11.37 28.31 5.88
C VAL A 43 -11.90 27.75 4.57
N GLU A 44 -12.47 28.64 3.77
CA GLU A 44 -12.66 28.42 2.34
C GLU A 44 -11.26 28.17 1.76
N ALA A 45 -11.06 27.00 1.15
CA ALA A 45 -9.82 26.68 0.46
C ALA A 45 -9.63 27.66 -0.70
N ARG A 46 -8.92 28.76 -0.42
CA ARG A 46 -8.56 29.76 -1.41
C ARG A 46 -7.53 29.12 -2.35
N VAL A 47 -7.99 28.70 -3.53
CA VAL A 47 -7.12 28.36 -4.66
C VAL A 47 -6.17 29.55 -4.87
N PRO A 48 -4.85 29.35 -4.90
CA PRO A 48 -3.93 30.45 -5.18
C PRO A 48 -4.12 30.93 -6.61
N THR A 49 -4.88 32.01 -6.79
CA THR A 49 -4.89 32.80 -8.02
C THR A 49 -3.67 33.70 -7.99
N ALA A 50 -2.52 33.17 -8.41
CA ALA A 50 -1.34 33.97 -8.70
C ALA A 50 -0.82 33.59 -10.09
N ALA A 51 -1.45 34.18 -11.10
CA ALA A 51 -0.76 34.45 -12.36
C ALA A 51 0.15 35.66 -12.11
N THR A 52 1.43 35.38 -11.90
CA THR A 52 2.51 36.33 -12.17
C THR A 52 3.53 35.59 -13.03
N ASP A 53 3.63 36.04 -14.28
CA ASP A 53 4.52 35.58 -15.35
C ASP A 53 6.01 35.87 -15.07
N ASP A 54 6.51 35.46 -13.91
CA ASP A 54 7.94 35.55 -13.56
C ASP A 54 8.38 34.34 -12.75
N TRP A 55 8.10 33.15 -13.28
CA TRP A 55 8.61 31.89 -12.72
C TRP A 55 10.01 31.61 -13.25
N GLY A 56 10.95 32.44 -12.81
CA GLY A 56 12.37 32.14 -12.65
C GLY A 56 12.99 31.33 -13.79
N ARG A 57 13.72 32.04 -14.66
CA ARG A 57 15.01 31.53 -15.13
C ARG A 57 15.77 31.04 -13.90
N GLN A 58 15.72 29.74 -13.62
CA GLN A 58 16.88 29.04 -13.09
C GLN A 58 17.83 28.87 -14.29
N PRO A 59 19.01 29.48 -14.28
CA PRO A 59 19.98 29.27 -15.35
C PRO A 59 20.59 27.86 -15.39
N ASP A 60 20.28 26.95 -14.44
CA ASP A 60 20.91 25.62 -14.37
C ASP A 60 19.92 24.47 -14.04
N SER A 61 18.63 24.67 -14.28
CA SER A 61 17.51 23.81 -13.84
C SER A 61 17.38 22.51 -14.61
N LEU A 62 18.03 21.41 -14.21
CA LEU A 62 17.78 20.02 -14.69
C LEU A 62 17.78 19.80 -16.23
N MET A 63 18.08 20.85 -17.00
CA MET A 63 17.92 20.98 -18.45
C MET A 63 19.27 20.94 -19.16
N SER A 64 20.36 20.72 -18.43
CA SER A 64 21.66 20.56 -19.06
C SER A 64 21.66 19.26 -19.90
N ALA A 65 21.95 19.41 -21.18
CA ALA A 65 21.86 18.44 -22.28
C ALA A 65 22.04 16.95 -21.93
N VAL A 66 20.95 16.18 -21.85
CA VAL A 66 21.01 14.82 -22.38
C VAL A 66 21.22 14.98 -23.88
N PRO A 67 22.23 14.36 -24.52
CA PRO A 67 22.41 14.49 -25.96
C PRO A 67 21.09 14.17 -26.66
N PRO A 68 20.65 14.98 -27.63
CA PRO A 68 19.41 14.73 -28.34
C PRO A 68 19.45 13.30 -28.88
N ARG A 69 18.39 12.52 -28.62
CA ARG A 69 18.32 11.16 -29.15
C ARG A 69 18.42 11.28 -30.67
N THR A 70 19.38 10.60 -31.28
CA THR A 70 19.39 10.47 -32.74
C THR A 70 18.09 9.78 -33.12
N LEU A 71 17.18 10.55 -33.68
CA LEU A 71 15.91 10.07 -34.18
C LEU A 71 16.19 8.98 -35.22
N GLU A 72 15.87 7.73 -34.90
CA GLU A 72 16.04 6.65 -35.89
C GLU A 72 15.23 6.96 -37.15
N ALA A 73 15.77 6.62 -38.33
CA ALA A 73 15.20 6.94 -39.64
C ALA A 73 13.71 6.55 -39.83
N GLY A 74 13.16 5.70 -38.95
CA GLY A 74 11.73 5.40 -38.84
C GLY A 74 10.88 6.43 -38.09
N VAL A 75 11.22 7.73 -38.08
CA VAL A 75 10.38 8.81 -37.50
C VAL A 75 8.99 8.93 -38.13
N GLY A 76 8.77 8.32 -39.31
CA GLY A 76 7.46 8.24 -39.97
C GLY A 76 6.55 7.11 -39.49
N ALA A 77 7.00 6.23 -38.58
CA ALA A 77 6.17 5.12 -38.10
C ALA A 77 5.13 5.60 -37.09
N ARG A 78 3.84 5.34 -37.37
CA ARG A 78 2.70 5.69 -36.49
C ARG A 78 2.61 4.85 -35.19
N GLY A 79 3.60 4.00 -34.93
CA GLY A 79 3.72 3.16 -33.73
C GLY A 79 5.18 2.78 -33.48
N SER A 80 5.51 2.34 -32.27
CA SER A 80 6.91 2.04 -31.90
C SER A 80 7.47 0.76 -32.53
N GLY A 81 6.61 -0.15 -32.99
CA GLY A 81 7.03 -1.49 -33.44
C GLY A 81 7.50 -2.41 -32.29
N SER A 82 7.60 -1.89 -31.06
CA SER A 82 7.86 -2.67 -29.85
C SER A 82 6.57 -2.79 -29.05
N ALA A 83 6.16 -4.02 -28.73
CA ALA A 83 5.04 -4.25 -27.83
C ALA A 83 5.40 -3.95 -26.36
N SER A 84 6.68 -3.78 -26.01
CA SER A 84 7.12 -3.64 -24.61
C SER A 84 7.74 -2.28 -24.31
N SER A 85 7.57 -1.83 -23.08
CA SER A 85 8.22 -0.64 -22.51
C SER A 85 9.09 -1.04 -21.32
N ARG A 86 10.23 -0.37 -21.13
CA ARG A 86 11.06 -0.51 -19.93
C ARG A 86 10.73 0.60 -18.96
N LEU A 87 10.43 0.27 -17.72
CA LEU A 87 10.20 1.21 -16.62
C LEU A 87 11.31 1.06 -15.58
N TRP A 88 12.07 2.13 -15.41
CA TRP A 88 13.12 2.28 -14.41
C TRP A 88 12.58 3.11 -13.26
N ILE A 89 12.79 2.68 -12.02
CA ILE A 89 12.27 3.35 -10.82
C ILE A 89 13.43 3.53 -9.85
N ALA A 90 13.54 4.72 -9.25
CA ALA A 90 14.46 5.00 -8.16
C ALA A 90 13.74 5.76 -7.03
N ASP A 91 13.98 5.34 -5.79
CA ASP A 91 13.56 5.96 -4.53
C ASP A 91 12.13 6.53 -4.55
N THR A 92 11.14 5.69 -4.89
CA THR A 92 9.74 6.09 -5.16
C THR A 92 8.76 5.38 -4.22
N ASP A 93 7.81 6.11 -3.64
CA ASP A 93 6.60 5.52 -3.04
C ASP A 93 5.63 5.19 -4.18
N PHE A 94 5.65 3.92 -4.60
CA PHE A 94 4.82 3.42 -5.68
C PHE A 94 3.60 2.72 -5.11
N ARG A 95 2.41 3.21 -5.46
CA ARG A 95 1.13 2.67 -5.02
C ARG A 95 0.38 2.10 -6.20
N LEU A 96 -0.15 0.90 -6.04
CA LEU A 96 -1.16 0.36 -6.94
C LEU A 96 -2.50 1.03 -6.64
N HIS A 97 -2.83 1.09 -5.35
CA HIS A 97 -4.00 1.73 -4.76
C HIS A 97 -3.58 2.41 -3.45
N ASP A 98 -4.37 3.32 -2.88
CA ASP A 98 -3.97 4.13 -1.71
C ASP A 98 -3.40 3.33 -0.52
N ASP A 99 -3.97 2.15 -0.26
CA ASP A 99 -3.60 1.25 0.84
C ASP A 99 -2.63 0.12 0.43
N ILE A 100 -2.33 -0.01 -0.86
CA ILE A 100 -1.48 -1.07 -1.42
C ILE A 100 -0.36 -0.42 -2.22
N GLY A 101 0.83 -0.35 -1.60
CA GLY A 101 2.01 0.21 -2.22
C GLY A 101 3.31 -0.32 -1.64
N PHE A 102 4.40 0.08 -2.28
CA PHE A 102 5.75 -0.33 -1.98
C PHE A 102 6.65 0.89 -2.04
N PHE A 103 7.58 0.98 -1.10
CA PHE A 103 8.71 1.85 -1.32
C PHE A 103 9.71 1.11 -2.21
N ILE A 104 9.92 1.63 -3.41
CA ILE A 104 10.87 1.07 -4.37
C ILE A 104 12.17 1.84 -4.25
N GLN A 105 13.22 1.19 -3.78
CA GLN A 105 14.55 1.79 -3.77
C GLN A 105 15.09 1.86 -5.19
N ARG A 106 15.10 0.73 -5.90
CA ARG A 106 15.49 0.65 -7.31
C ARG A 106 14.76 -0.50 -7.98
N MET A 107 14.28 -0.32 -9.21
CA MET A 107 13.65 -1.40 -9.96
C MET A 107 13.72 -1.18 -11.47
N LEU A 108 13.85 -2.29 -12.21
CA LEU A 108 13.62 -2.36 -13.65
C LEU A 108 12.46 -3.32 -13.93
N ILE A 109 11.48 -2.81 -14.66
CA ILE A 109 10.27 -3.53 -15.07
C ILE A 109 10.20 -3.53 -16.59
N ARG A 110 9.88 -4.68 -17.19
CA ARG A 110 9.38 -4.76 -18.56
C ARG A 110 7.86 -4.80 -18.53
N MET A 111 7.23 -3.77 -19.09
CA MET A 111 5.78 -3.65 -19.18
C MET A 111 5.30 -4.09 -20.55
N GLU A 112 4.29 -4.95 -20.57
CA GLU A 112 3.72 -5.55 -21.78
C GLU A 112 2.19 -5.41 -21.77
N PRO A 113 1.55 -5.01 -22.89
CA PRO A 113 0.11 -5.07 -23.02
C PRO A 113 -0.33 -6.54 -23.12
N THR A 114 -1.47 -6.86 -22.54
CA THR A 114 -2.05 -8.23 -22.65
C THR A 114 -2.59 -8.51 -24.06
N ARG A 115 -2.84 -7.47 -24.86
CA ARG A 115 -3.32 -7.59 -26.24
C ARG A 115 -2.26 -7.08 -27.24
N PRO A 116 -1.80 -7.93 -28.17
CA PRO A 116 -0.86 -7.51 -29.22
C PRO A 116 -1.41 -6.34 -30.05
N GLY A 117 -0.52 -5.41 -30.42
CA GLY A 117 -0.86 -4.27 -31.28
C GLY A 117 -1.63 -3.14 -30.58
N THR A 118 -1.93 -3.27 -29.28
CA THR A 118 -2.52 -2.18 -28.49
C THR A 118 -1.43 -1.49 -27.65
N PRO A 119 -1.54 -0.17 -27.42
CA PRO A 119 -0.64 0.52 -26.50
C PRO A 119 -0.86 0.02 -25.07
N LEU A 120 0.21 0.02 -24.28
CA LEU A 120 0.13 -0.18 -22.83
C LEU A 120 -0.73 0.92 -22.22
N SER A 121 -1.79 0.58 -21.50
CA SER A 121 -2.73 1.56 -20.96
C SER A 121 -2.56 1.71 -19.46
N LEU A 122 -2.08 2.88 -19.00
CA LEU A 122 -2.10 3.21 -17.57
C LEU A 122 -3.53 3.42 -17.04
N ASP A 123 -4.49 3.71 -17.93
CA ASP A 123 -5.92 3.80 -17.60
C ASP A 123 -6.59 2.44 -17.35
N ASP A 124 -5.96 1.35 -17.78
CA ASP A 124 -6.49 0.01 -17.60
C ASP A 124 -5.37 -0.93 -17.14
N PRO A 125 -5.09 -0.96 -15.82
CA PRO A 125 -4.08 -1.86 -15.26
C PRO A 125 -4.33 -3.34 -15.57
N THR A 126 -5.57 -3.75 -15.87
CA THR A 126 -5.88 -5.15 -16.24
C THR A 126 -5.35 -5.53 -17.62
N ALA A 127 -5.09 -4.54 -18.48
CA ALA A 127 -4.54 -4.72 -19.81
C ALA A 127 -2.99 -4.75 -19.82
N MET A 128 -2.35 -4.91 -18.67
CA MET A 128 -0.90 -4.81 -18.49
C MET A 128 -0.35 -5.98 -17.68
N VAL A 129 0.81 -6.48 -18.11
CA VAL A 129 1.71 -7.34 -17.33
C VAL A 129 2.98 -6.55 -17.03
N ALA A 130 3.35 -6.49 -15.76
CA ALA A 130 4.59 -5.89 -15.28
C ALA A 130 5.56 -7.01 -14.88
N ARG A 131 6.54 -7.28 -15.75
CA ARG A 131 7.60 -8.27 -15.50
C ARG A 131 8.78 -7.61 -14.82
N ILE A 132 8.96 -7.88 -13.54
CA ILE A 132 10.02 -7.31 -12.73
C ILE A 132 11.32 -8.06 -13.05
N GLN A 133 12.27 -7.37 -13.67
CA GLN A 133 13.56 -7.96 -14.06
C GLN A 133 14.52 -7.99 -12.88
N ALA A 134 14.63 -6.87 -12.16
CA ALA A 134 15.34 -6.79 -10.90
C ALA A 134 14.77 -5.64 -10.06
N GLY A 135 14.78 -5.77 -8.73
CA GLY A 135 14.37 -4.67 -7.87
C GLY A 135 14.60 -4.91 -6.39
N GLU A 136 14.62 -3.83 -5.63
CA GLU A 136 14.64 -3.82 -4.17
C GLU A 136 13.48 -2.96 -3.67
N ILE A 137 12.61 -3.58 -2.87
CA ILE A 137 11.42 -2.92 -2.34
C ILE A 137 11.28 -3.14 -0.83
N PHE A 138 10.59 -2.21 -0.19
CA PHE A 138 10.05 -2.36 1.15
C PHE A 138 8.52 -2.44 1.09
N VAL A 139 7.96 -3.47 1.72
CA VAL A 139 6.52 -3.68 1.86
C VAL A 139 6.13 -3.48 3.31
N SER A 140 5.23 -2.54 3.57
CA SER A 140 4.78 -2.21 4.93
C SER A 140 3.85 -3.27 5.51
N ASP A 141 3.81 -3.37 6.84
CA ASP A 141 2.83 -4.20 7.56
C ASP A 141 1.39 -3.86 7.20
N ALA A 142 1.10 -2.57 6.97
CA ALA A 142 -0.23 -2.12 6.59
C ALA A 142 -0.62 -2.66 5.21
N THR A 143 0.28 -2.58 4.22
CA THR A 143 0.03 -3.12 2.87
C THR A 143 -0.16 -4.63 2.91
N LEU A 144 0.69 -5.36 3.64
CA LEU A 144 0.56 -6.80 3.78
C LEU A 144 -0.77 -7.16 4.45
N ALA A 145 -1.16 -6.46 5.52
CA ALA A 145 -2.44 -6.67 6.20
C ALA A 145 -3.62 -6.43 5.25
N THR A 146 -3.57 -5.36 4.44
CA THR A 146 -4.61 -5.06 3.44
C THR A 146 -4.77 -6.19 2.44
N LEU A 147 -3.66 -6.66 1.84
CA LEU A 147 -3.68 -7.74 0.84
C LEU A 147 -4.24 -9.04 1.42
N LEU A 148 -3.76 -9.47 2.58
CA LEU A 148 -4.22 -10.72 3.20
C LEU A 148 -5.67 -10.63 3.66
N ASN A 149 -6.11 -9.50 4.21
CA ASN A 149 -7.51 -9.32 4.61
C ASN A 149 -8.46 -9.34 3.41
N GLN A 150 -8.06 -8.77 2.26
CA GLN A 150 -8.85 -8.85 1.03
C GLN A 150 -9.04 -10.30 0.57
N ASP A 151 -7.97 -11.10 0.59
CA ASP A 151 -8.01 -12.51 0.22
C ASP A 151 -8.85 -13.38 1.19
N LEU A 152 -8.71 -13.14 2.50
CA LEU A 152 -9.51 -13.77 3.55
C LEU A 152 -11.00 -13.45 3.41
N ALA A 153 -11.34 -12.19 3.12
CA ALA A 153 -12.71 -11.74 2.94
C ALA A 153 -13.34 -12.37 1.69
N ALA A 154 -12.62 -12.39 0.57
CA ALA A 154 -13.06 -13.02 -0.68
C ALA A 154 -13.36 -14.53 -0.50
N SER A 155 -12.60 -15.20 0.38
CA SER A 155 -12.75 -16.63 0.67
C SER A 155 -13.68 -16.94 1.85
N ARG A 156 -14.25 -15.92 2.52
CA ARG A 156 -15.05 -16.07 3.75
C ARG A 156 -14.33 -16.92 4.82
N ALA A 157 -13.04 -16.69 4.99
CA ALA A 157 -12.21 -17.47 5.90
C ALA A 157 -12.67 -17.35 7.37
N ALA A 158 -12.37 -18.37 8.18
CA ALA A 158 -12.61 -18.38 9.63
C ALA A 158 -11.60 -17.50 10.41
N VAL A 159 -10.88 -16.61 9.71
CA VAL A 159 -9.94 -15.64 10.25
C VAL A 159 -10.14 -14.31 9.54
N ARG A 160 -10.04 -13.19 10.25
CA ARG A 160 -10.18 -11.83 9.68
C ARG A 160 -9.46 -10.77 10.50
N ASN A 161 -9.50 -9.54 10.00
CA ASN A 161 -9.01 -8.34 10.68
C ASN A 161 -7.54 -8.46 11.10
N LEU A 162 -6.74 -9.06 10.21
CA LEU A 162 -5.32 -9.22 10.41
C LEU A 162 -4.63 -7.86 10.54
N ARG A 163 -3.71 -7.76 11.47
CA ARG A 163 -2.75 -6.67 11.64
C ARG A 163 -1.40 -7.28 11.91
N MET A 164 -0.36 -6.70 11.33
CA MET A 164 1.02 -7.13 11.54
C MET A 164 1.82 -6.07 12.26
N SER A 165 2.82 -6.54 13.00
CA SER A 165 3.86 -5.74 13.59
C SER A 165 5.17 -6.50 13.41
N THR A 166 5.93 -6.13 12.39
CA THR A 166 7.18 -6.78 12.02
C THR A 166 8.37 -6.05 12.63
N ARG A 167 9.32 -6.84 13.13
CA ARG A 167 10.64 -6.42 13.63
C ARG A 167 11.69 -7.34 13.01
N LYS A 168 12.97 -7.01 13.17
CA LYS A 168 14.08 -7.78 12.57
C LYS A 168 14.13 -9.25 13.00
N ASP A 169 13.62 -9.57 14.19
CA ASP A 169 13.66 -10.88 14.82
C ASP A 169 12.36 -11.68 14.69
N GLY A 170 11.31 -11.10 14.11
CA GLY A 170 10.05 -11.80 13.90
C GLY A 170 8.87 -10.88 13.63
N GLN A 171 7.70 -11.48 13.49
CA GLN A 171 6.46 -10.78 13.24
C GLN A 171 5.42 -11.17 14.28
N GLU A 172 4.72 -10.17 14.83
CA GLU A 172 3.48 -10.40 15.55
C GLU A 172 2.30 -10.22 14.59
N VAL A 173 1.43 -11.22 14.52
CA VAL A 173 0.17 -11.18 13.77
C VAL A 173 -0.99 -11.19 14.75
N ARG A 174 -1.85 -10.16 14.68
CA ARG A 174 -3.10 -10.08 15.46
C ARG A 174 -4.29 -10.18 14.52
N GLY A 175 -5.40 -10.72 14.99
CA GLY A 175 -6.64 -10.77 14.23
C GLY A 175 -7.77 -11.36 15.04
N GLU A 176 -8.76 -11.90 14.34
CA GLU A 176 -9.89 -12.60 14.93
C GLU A 176 -10.06 -13.97 14.28
N LEU A 177 -10.42 -14.96 15.10
CA LEU A 177 -10.70 -16.35 14.73
C LEU A 177 -12.17 -16.65 15.00
N LEU A 178 -12.88 -17.27 14.06
CA LEU A 178 -14.23 -17.76 14.28
C LEU A 178 -14.19 -19.09 15.04
N ARG A 179 -14.71 -19.10 16.27
CA ARG A 179 -14.79 -20.30 17.11
C ARG A 179 -16.18 -20.42 17.74
N LYS A 180 -16.86 -21.54 17.48
CA LYS A 180 -18.21 -21.84 17.99
C LYS A 180 -19.20 -20.68 17.73
N GLY A 181 -19.19 -20.15 16.51
CA GLY A 181 -20.07 -19.05 16.09
C GLY A 181 -19.73 -17.65 16.64
N ARG A 182 -18.60 -17.49 17.34
CA ARG A 182 -18.15 -16.19 17.88
C ARG A 182 -16.74 -15.87 17.41
N TRP A 183 -16.50 -14.61 17.08
CA TRP A 183 -15.17 -14.10 16.77
C TRP A 183 -14.37 -13.91 18.06
N ARG A 184 -13.17 -14.48 18.10
CA ARG A 184 -12.28 -14.48 19.26
C ARG A 184 -10.96 -13.82 18.88
N PRO A 185 -10.35 -12.99 19.74
CA PRO A 185 -9.04 -12.44 19.50
C PRO A 185 -8.00 -13.55 19.27
N LEU A 186 -7.28 -13.43 18.18
CA LEU A 186 -6.13 -14.26 17.81
C LEU A 186 -4.88 -13.39 17.84
N ARG A 187 -3.81 -13.94 18.42
CA ARG A 187 -2.47 -13.35 18.35
C ARG A 187 -1.45 -14.45 18.12
N MET A 188 -0.53 -14.24 17.20
CA MET A 188 0.54 -15.16 16.87
C MET A 188 1.87 -14.42 16.87
N LEU A 189 2.90 -15.05 17.44
CA LEU A 189 4.29 -14.67 17.20
C LEU A 189 4.84 -15.64 16.17
N THR A 190 5.26 -15.11 15.03
CA THR A 190 5.60 -15.88 13.83
C THR A 190 7.00 -15.53 13.36
N GLU A 191 7.72 -16.54 12.92
CA GLU A 191 8.84 -16.37 12.00
C GLU A 191 8.33 -16.38 10.56
N ILE A 192 9.14 -15.87 9.63
CA ILE A 192 8.82 -15.82 8.20
C ILE A 192 9.96 -16.46 7.43
N GLU A 193 9.62 -17.41 6.58
CA GLU A 193 10.57 -18.15 5.75
C GLU A 193 10.21 -17.98 4.28
N LEU A 194 11.20 -17.64 3.45
CA LEU A 194 11.06 -17.72 1.99
C LEU A 194 11.10 -19.20 1.59
N SER A 195 9.94 -19.75 1.23
CA SER A 195 9.76 -21.19 0.96
C SER A 195 9.80 -21.52 -0.53
N GLY A 196 9.74 -20.50 -1.39
CA GLY A 196 9.93 -20.60 -2.83
C GLY A 196 9.98 -19.22 -3.50
N PRO A 197 10.21 -19.14 -4.82
CA PRO A 197 10.32 -17.86 -5.53
C PRO A 197 9.07 -16.96 -5.45
N LEU A 198 7.91 -17.55 -5.23
CA LEU A 198 6.63 -16.86 -5.06
C LEU A 198 5.89 -17.34 -3.81
N GLU A 199 6.60 -17.96 -2.87
CA GLU A 199 5.99 -18.55 -1.69
C GLU A 199 6.70 -18.12 -0.41
N VAL A 200 5.93 -17.59 0.52
CA VAL A 200 6.37 -17.23 1.87
C VAL A 200 5.59 -18.08 2.87
N THR A 201 6.29 -18.64 3.85
CA THR A 201 5.64 -19.38 4.95
C THR A 201 5.77 -18.61 6.25
N LEU A 202 4.63 -18.37 6.91
CA LEU A 202 4.60 -17.92 8.29
C LEU A 202 4.65 -19.16 9.20
N VAL A 203 5.52 -19.09 10.19
CA VAL A 203 5.79 -20.17 11.15
C VAL A 203 5.41 -19.68 12.54
N PRO A 204 4.15 -19.90 12.96
CA PRO A 204 3.72 -19.61 14.33
C PRO A 204 4.59 -20.34 15.35
N ARG A 205 5.29 -19.57 16.20
CA ARG A 205 6.05 -20.05 17.35
C ARG A 205 5.21 -20.04 18.62
N ARG A 206 4.37 -19.02 18.78
CA ARG A 206 3.44 -18.90 19.93
C ARG A 206 2.09 -18.42 19.45
N ILE A 207 1.03 -19.10 19.87
CA ILE A 207 -0.35 -18.85 19.46
C ILE A 207 -1.16 -18.55 20.71
N PHE A 208 -1.93 -17.47 20.67
CA PHE A 208 -2.82 -17.05 21.73
C PHE A 208 -4.23 -16.88 21.19
N VAL A 209 -5.20 -17.45 21.90
CA VAL A 209 -6.63 -17.31 21.61
C VAL A 209 -7.34 -16.87 22.88
N ASP A 210 -8.13 -15.80 22.81
CA ASP A 210 -8.75 -15.18 23.99
C ASP A 210 -7.70 -14.86 25.10
N GLY A 211 -6.48 -14.50 24.70
CA GLY A 211 -5.37 -14.18 25.61
C GLY A 211 -4.64 -15.39 26.20
N VAL A 212 -5.15 -16.61 26.02
CA VAL A 212 -4.53 -17.84 26.52
C VAL A 212 -3.54 -18.40 25.50
N GLU A 213 -2.32 -18.70 25.92
CA GLU A 213 -1.32 -19.38 25.08
C GLU A 213 -1.72 -20.85 24.89
N VAL A 214 -1.90 -21.28 23.63
CA VAL A 214 -2.41 -22.62 23.31
C VAL A 214 -1.37 -23.54 22.69
N THR A 215 -0.19 -23.02 22.32
CA THR A 215 0.84 -23.78 21.60
C THR A 215 1.28 -25.05 22.33
N SER A 216 1.61 -24.95 23.62
CA SER A 216 2.05 -26.11 24.42
C SER A 216 0.95 -27.16 24.57
N SER A 217 -0.30 -26.73 24.74
CA SER A 217 -1.46 -27.61 24.85
C SER A 217 -1.72 -28.38 23.55
N LEU A 218 -1.59 -27.71 22.40
CA LEU A 218 -1.70 -28.37 21.08
C LEU A 218 -0.59 -29.41 20.90
N ALA A 219 0.66 -29.04 21.23
CA ALA A 219 1.81 -29.94 21.13
C ALA A 219 1.68 -31.16 22.06
N ALA A 220 1.26 -30.97 23.31
CA ALA A 220 1.08 -32.06 24.28
C ALA A 220 -0.02 -33.04 23.87
N ALA A 221 -1.03 -32.57 23.14
CA ALA A 221 -2.10 -33.39 22.60
C ALA A 221 -1.77 -33.99 21.22
N SER A 222 -0.59 -33.69 20.65
CA SER A 222 -0.20 -34.05 19.28
C SER A 222 -1.22 -33.59 18.23
N ILE A 223 -1.82 -32.40 18.44
CA ILE A 223 -2.82 -31.81 17.53
C ILE A 223 -2.15 -30.72 16.69
N GLU A 224 -2.27 -30.82 15.38
CA GLU A 224 -1.82 -29.77 14.47
C GLU A 224 -2.82 -28.61 14.39
N MET A 225 -2.33 -27.40 14.10
CA MET A 225 -3.18 -26.21 13.96
C MET A 225 -4.22 -26.39 12.83
N SER A 226 -3.85 -27.03 11.73
CA SER A 226 -4.75 -27.33 10.61
C SER A 226 -5.89 -28.30 10.95
N GLU A 227 -5.77 -29.05 12.05
CA GLU A 227 -6.86 -29.91 12.54
C GLU A 227 -7.93 -29.09 13.28
N VAL A 228 -7.51 -28.01 13.94
CA VAL A 228 -8.39 -27.14 14.74
C VAL A 228 -8.98 -26.01 13.90
N LEU A 229 -8.20 -25.45 12.98
CA LEU A 229 -8.57 -24.33 12.13
C LEU A 229 -8.39 -24.72 10.67
N LYS A 230 -9.46 -24.60 9.89
CA LYS A 230 -9.37 -24.66 8.43
C LYS A 230 -9.15 -23.26 7.89
N LEU A 231 -7.98 -23.04 7.30
CA LEU A 231 -7.66 -21.83 6.54
C LEU A 231 -7.19 -22.26 5.15
N LYS A 232 -8.02 -21.96 4.16
CA LYS A 232 -7.69 -22.12 2.75
C LYS A 232 -8.38 -21.02 1.97
N THR A 233 -7.60 -20.21 1.29
CA THR A 233 -8.03 -19.15 0.40
C THR A 233 -7.42 -19.38 -0.99
N ARG A 234 -7.52 -18.39 -1.88
CA ARG A 234 -6.83 -18.46 -3.16
C ARG A 234 -5.31 -18.37 -3.00
N HIS A 235 -4.83 -17.58 -2.05
CA HIS A 235 -3.41 -17.26 -1.90
C HIS A 235 -2.81 -17.72 -0.55
N MET A 236 -3.59 -18.34 0.34
CA MET A 236 -3.12 -18.77 1.65
C MET A 236 -3.67 -20.15 2.03
N GLU A 237 -2.85 -20.96 2.67
CA GLU A 237 -3.27 -22.26 3.21
C GLU A 237 -2.54 -22.57 4.51
N LEU A 238 -3.29 -23.07 5.50
CA LEU A 238 -2.72 -23.63 6.72
C LEU A 238 -2.49 -25.13 6.54
N VAL A 239 -1.23 -25.53 6.55
CA VAL A 239 -0.79 -26.92 6.42
C VAL A 239 -0.01 -27.32 7.67
N GLY A 240 -0.54 -28.29 8.42
CA GLY A 240 -0.01 -28.65 9.74
C GLY A 240 -0.01 -27.45 10.68
N ASN A 241 1.18 -26.96 11.03
CA ASN A 241 1.39 -25.80 11.89
C ASN A 241 1.93 -24.57 11.13
N ARG A 242 1.88 -24.56 9.80
CA ARG A 242 2.53 -23.53 8.96
C ARG A 242 1.51 -22.90 8.01
N ILE A 243 1.58 -21.58 7.86
CA ILE A 243 0.69 -20.83 6.95
C ILE A 243 1.50 -20.49 5.70
N ARG A 244 1.21 -21.16 4.59
CA ARG A 244 1.81 -20.87 3.29
C ARG A 244 1.04 -19.74 2.63
N VAL A 245 1.76 -18.80 2.03
CA VAL A 245 1.23 -17.66 1.28
C VAL A 245 1.84 -17.68 -0.11
N ASP A 246 0.98 -17.84 -1.12
CA ASP A 246 1.30 -17.70 -2.53
C ASP A 246 1.21 -16.22 -2.92
N LEU A 247 2.27 -15.69 -3.49
CA LEU A 247 2.37 -14.31 -3.92
C LEU A 247 1.84 -14.09 -5.35
N ASP A 248 1.65 -15.16 -6.15
CA ASP A 248 1.13 -15.04 -7.52
C ASP A 248 -0.34 -14.59 -7.50
N GLY A 249 -0.60 -13.42 -8.09
CA GLY A 249 -1.95 -12.86 -8.15
C GLY A 249 -2.49 -12.30 -6.82
N LEU A 250 -1.69 -12.27 -5.75
CA LEU A 250 -2.07 -11.65 -4.48
C LEU A 250 -2.27 -10.14 -4.62
N PHE A 251 -1.46 -9.50 -5.47
CA PHE A 251 -1.56 -8.08 -5.76
C PHE A 251 -2.71 -7.78 -6.73
N PRO A 252 -3.41 -6.64 -6.55
CA PRO A 252 -4.38 -6.19 -7.54
C PRO A 252 -3.68 -5.93 -8.88
N PRO A 253 -4.45 -5.86 -9.99
CA PRO A 253 -3.90 -5.51 -11.29
C PRO A 253 -2.97 -4.28 -11.25
N PRO A 254 -1.92 -4.23 -12.09
CA PRO A 254 -1.60 -5.16 -13.18
C PRO A 254 -1.08 -6.50 -12.68
N ARG A 255 -1.05 -7.49 -13.58
CA ARG A 255 -0.38 -8.76 -13.25
C ARG A 255 1.10 -8.48 -13.05
N LEU A 256 1.58 -8.73 -11.83
CA LEU A 256 3.00 -8.67 -11.51
C LEU A 256 3.61 -10.04 -11.76
N ASP A 257 4.64 -10.10 -12.59
CA ASP A 257 5.44 -11.30 -12.85
C ASP A 257 6.83 -11.07 -12.25
N PHE A 258 7.12 -11.79 -11.17
CA PHE A 258 8.34 -11.61 -10.40
C PHE A 258 8.76 -12.90 -9.71
N ARG A 259 9.94 -12.85 -9.11
CA ARG A 259 10.44 -13.85 -8.16
C ARG A 259 11.10 -13.13 -7.01
N VAL A 260 10.88 -13.59 -5.79
CA VAL A 260 11.59 -13.11 -4.60
C VAL A 260 12.91 -13.86 -4.51
N SER A 261 14.03 -13.15 -4.65
CA SER A 261 15.38 -13.71 -4.52
C SER A 261 15.93 -13.59 -3.10
N ARG A 262 15.41 -12.63 -2.32
CA ARG A 262 15.75 -12.44 -0.91
C ARG A 262 14.61 -11.79 -0.15
N LEU A 263 14.44 -12.21 1.10
CA LEU A 263 13.52 -11.61 2.05
C LEU A 263 14.29 -11.30 3.34
N ALA A 264 14.11 -10.10 3.87
CA ALA A 264 14.61 -9.72 5.19
C ALA A 264 13.52 -8.97 5.96
N LEU A 265 13.40 -9.26 7.26
CA LEU A 265 12.49 -8.53 8.13
C LEU A 265 13.10 -7.19 8.54
N ALA A 266 12.27 -6.16 8.59
CA ALA A 266 12.65 -4.83 9.01
C ALA A 266 11.57 -4.25 9.92
N ASP A 267 11.90 -3.19 10.66
CA ASP A 267 10.92 -2.55 11.52
C ASP A 267 9.76 -2.00 10.67
N GLY A 268 8.54 -2.48 10.94
CA GLY A 268 7.32 -2.07 10.24
C GLY A 268 7.05 -2.75 8.89
N GLY A 269 7.81 -3.79 8.52
CA GLY A 269 7.54 -4.53 7.29
C GLY A 269 8.67 -5.45 6.83
N MET A 270 8.76 -5.67 5.51
CA MET A 270 9.72 -6.57 4.89
C MET A 270 10.48 -5.89 3.75
N GLN A 271 11.78 -6.15 3.67
CA GLN A 271 12.62 -5.82 2.51
C GLN A 271 12.70 -7.04 1.59
N LEU A 272 12.35 -6.84 0.32
CA LEU A 272 12.37 -7.88 -0.70
C LEU A 272 13.32 -7.49 -1.82
N ALA A 273 14.22 -8.41 -2.18
CA ALA A 273 14.92 -8.36 -3.44
C ALA A 273 14.16 -9.23 -4.45
N LEU A 274 13.91 -8.68 -5.63
CA LEU A 274 13.10 -9.28 -6.68
C LEU A 274 13.96 -9.50 -7.92
N GLY A 275 13.74 -10.62 -8.61
CA GLY A 275 14.39 -10.90 -9.90
C GLY A 275 15.90 -11.13 -9.79
N ASP A 276 16.61 -10.65 -10.80
CA ASP A 276 18.06 -10.71 -10.94
C ASP A 276 18.77 -9.68 -10.03
N SER A 277 20.11 -9.68 -10.04
CA SER A 277 20.89 -8.69 -9.27
C SER A 277 20.80 -7.31 -9.92
N LEU A 278 20.55 -6.27 -9.10
CA LEU A 278 20.61 -4.88 -9.55
C LEU A 278 22.00 -4.46 -10.04
N ALA A 279 23.06 -5.14 -9.59
CA ALA A 279 24.45 -4.84 -9.98
C ALA A 279 24.74 -5.16 -11.46
N ASP A 280 23.98 -6.09 -12.05
CA ASP A 280 24.17 -6.54 -13.43
C ASP A 280 23.45 -5.65 -14.45
N LEU A 281 22.63 -4.70 -13.98
CA LEU A 281 21.84 -3.83 -14.83
C LEU A 281 22.60 -2.57 -15.24
N GLN A 282 22.55 -2.27 -16.55
CA GLN A 282 22.98 -0.98 -17.09
C GLN A 282 21.87 0.04 -16.96
N TRP A 283 21.99 0.93 -15.99
CA TRP A 283 21.03 2.00 -15.76
C TRP A 283 21.09 3.07 -16.86
N PRO A 284 19.96 3.69 -17.23
CA PRO A 284 19.95 4.75 -18.22
C PRO A 284 20.78 5.94 -17.70
N ALA A 285 21.64 6.47 -18.57
CA ALA A 285 22.41 7.68 -18.30
C ALA A 285 21.48 8.91 -18.37
N LEU A 286 20.68 9.09 -17.33
CA LEU A 286 19.64 10.11 -17.24
C LEU A 286 20.10 11.23 -16.31
N ARG A 287 19.88 12.48 -16.70
CA ARG A 287 19.92 13.61 -15.76
C ARG A 287 18.54 13.72 -15.11
N ALA A 288 18.39 13.10 -13.93
CA ALA A 288 17.16 13.11 -13.16
C ALA A 288 17.47 13.44 -11.68
N PRO A 289 16.46 13.88 -10.91
CA PRO A 289 16.52 13.85 -9.45
C PRO A 289 16.77 12.43 -8.93
N ASP A 290 17.10 12.28 -7.65
CA ASP A 290 17.35 10.97 -7.02
C ASP A 290 16.10 10.07 -7.06
N SER A 291 14.91 10.67 -6.91
CA SER A 291 13.62 9.98 -6.95
C SER A 291 12.89 10.20 -8.26
N TYR A 292 12.64 9.14 -9.01
CA TYR A 292 12.00 9.20 -10.31
C TYR A 292 11.42 7.86 -10.78
N MET A 293 10.52 7.95 -11.78
CA MET A 293 10.22 6.84 -12.68
C MET A 293 10.51 7.24 -14.12
N PHE A 294 11.21 6.41 -14.87
CA PHE A 294 11.57 6.68 -16.26
C PHE A 294 11.11 5.56 -17.16
N ILE A 295 10.34 5.90 -18.20
CA ILE A 295 9.79 4.94 -19.15
C ILE A 295 10.45 5.12 -20.52
N GLU A 296 10.91 4.01 -21.09
CA GLU A 296 11.58 3.97 -22.38
C GLU A 296 11.01 2.85 -23.29
N GLY A 297 10.69 3.22 -24.53
CA GLY A 297 10.20 2.31 -25.56
C GLY A 297 8.71 2.01 -25.44
N GLY A 298 8.18 1.28 -26.43
CA GLY A 298 6.77 0.92 -26.51
C GLY A 298 5.84 2.10 -26.77
N ASP A 299 4.54 1.82 -26.88
CA ASP A 299 3.50 2.84 -26.99
C ASP A 299 2.69 2.85 -25.70
N ILE A 300 2.56 4.02 -25.06
CA ILE A 300 1.90 4.16 -23.76
C ILE A 300 0.74 5.12 -23.87
N LYS A 301 -0.45 4.62 -23.55
CA LYS A 301 -1.64 5.44 -23.37
C LYS A 301 -1.72 5.90 -21.92
N MET A 302 -1.85 7.21 -21.77
CA MET A 302 -2.00 7.91 -20.51
C MET A 302 -3.10 8.97 -20.66
N ALA A 303 -4.23 8.74 -20.00
CA ALA A 303 -5.44 9.55 -20.06
C ALA A 303 -5.91 9.75 -21.52
N ARG A 304 -5.76 10.97 -22.05
CA ARG A 304 -6.19 11.34 -23.41
C ARG A 304 -5.04 11.35 -24.42
N THR A 305 -3.85 10.93 -24.01
CA THR A 305 -2.63 11.02 -24.81
C THR A 305 -2.03 9.64 -25.03
N VAL A 306 -1.47 9.42 -26.21
CA VAL A 306 -0.64 8.25 -26.51
C VAL A 306 0.78 8.74 -26.79
N LEU A 307 1.73 8.24 -26.01
CA LEU A 307 3.15 8.43 -26.21
C LEU A 307 3.67 7.29 -27.08
N VAL A 308 3.93 7.57 -28.35
CA VAL A 308 4.55 6.62 -29.28
C VAL A 308 6.05 6.60 -29.04
N LYS A 309 6.67 5.40 -28.98
CA LYS A 309 8.08 5.22 -28.58
C LYS A 309 8.38 5.98 -27.28
N ALA A 310 7.66 5.62 -26.22
CA ALA A 310 7.65 6.37 -24.97
C ALA A 310 9.07 6.71 -24.48
N TYR A 311 9.26 7.95 -24.08
CA TYR A 311 10.49 8.47 -23.52
C TYR A 311 10.08 9.52 -22.48
N ALA A 312 9.70 9.05 -21.30
CA ALA A 312 8.97 9.85 -20.32
C ALA A 312 9.61 9.75 -18.93
N LEU A 313 9.74 10.89 -18.26
CA LEU A 313 10.33 10.99 -16.93
C LEU A 313 9.29 11.55 -15.95
N PHE A 314 8.89 10.73 -14.98
CA PHE A 314 8.03 11.12 -13.87
C PHE A 314 8.87 11.57 -12.67
N THR A 315 8.47 12.69 -12.08
CA THR A 315 9.12 13.30 -10.92
C THR A 315 8.07 13.89 -9.98
N SER A 316 8.46 14.18 -8.74
CA SER A 316 7.60 14.92 -7.82
C SER A 316 7.46 16.37 -8.27
N LEU A 317 6.23 16.89 -8.21
CA LEU A 317 5.98 18.33 -8.36
C LEU A 317 6.40 19.13 -7.12
N SER A 318 6.55 18.47 -5.97
CA SER A 318 7.00 19.09 -4.72
C SER A 318 8.52 19.00 -4.60
N PRO A 319 9.25 20.14 -4.69
CA PRO A 319 10.71 20.13 -4.63
C PRO A 319 11.23 19.47 -3.35
N GLY A 320 12.26 18.62 -3.50
CA GLY A 320 12.90 17.92 -2.38
C GLY A 320 12.07 16.82 -1.73
N GLN A 321 10.89 16.51 -2.25
CA GLN A 321 10.09 15.36 -1.82
C GLN A 321 10.27 14.18 -2.76
N PRO A 322 10.36 12.93 -2.26
CA PRO A 322 10.31 11.74 -3.09
C PRO A 322 9.05 11.72 -3.95
N LEU A 323 9.14 11.10 -5.13
CA LEU A 323 8.01 10.80 -5.98
C LEU A 323 7.05 9.86 -5.24
N LEU A 324 5.80 10.28 -5.12
CA LEU A 324 4.67 9.41 -4.82
C LEU A 324 3.88 9.23 -6.11
N PHE A 325 3.84 8.00 -6.61
CA PHE A 325 3.07 7.64 -7.81
C PHE A 325 2.01 6.62 -7.43
N ASN A 326 0.73 6.94 -7.64
CA ASN A 326 -0.38 6.02 -7.47
C ASN A 326 -0.93 5.65 -8.85
N LEU A 327 -0.78 4.38 -9.25
CA LEU A 327 -1.20 3.89 -10.55
C LEU A 327 -2.71 4.01 -10.78
N TYR A 328 -3.56 3.76 -9.77
CA TYR A 328 -5.01 3.82 -9.95
C TYR A 328 -5.52 5.27 -9.92
N ASP A 329 -4.88 6.15 -9.16
CA ASP A 329 -5.24 7.57 -9.04
C ASP A 329 -4.37 8.51 -9.87
N TYR A 330 -3.51 7.98 -10.74
CA TYR A 330 -2.50 8.77 -11.44
C TYR A 330 -3.12 9.94 -12.22
N ARG A 331 -4.34 9.78 -12.76
CA ARG A 331 -5.06 10.84 -13.47
C ARG A 331 -5.34 12.05 -12.58
N ARG A 332 -5.67 11.84 -11.31
CA ARG A 332 -5.87 12.93 -10.33
C ARG A 332 -4.54 13.61 -10.01
N GLN A 333 -3.45 12.84 -9.92
CA GLN A 333 -2.12 13.39 -9.72
C GLN A 333 -1.67 14.23 -10.93
N LEU A 334 -2.02 13.81 -12.16
CA LEU A 334 -1.75 14.54 -13.40
C LEU A 334 -2.61 15.80 -13.57
N GLN A 335 -3.87 15.79 -13.12
CA GLN A 335 -4.74 16.99 -13.17
C GLN A 335 -4.13 18.18 -12.43
N ASN A 336 -3.37 17.90 -11.37
CA ASN A 336 -2.65 18.90 -10.58
C ASN A 336 -1.14 18.89 -10.87
N GLY A 337 -0.74 18.22 -11.95
CA GLY A 337 0.64 18.04 -12.37
C GLY A 337 1.05 18.98 -13.49
N VAL A 338 2.29 18.82 -13.95
CA VAL A 338 2.86 19.55 -15.08
C VAL A 338 3.44 18.55 -16.08
N ILE A 339 3.09 18.70 -17.35
CA ILE A 339 3.66 17.91 -18.45
C ILE A 339 4.42 18.85 -19.38
N ARG A 340 5.69 18.54 -19.66
CA ARG A 340 6.55 19.31 -20.57
C ARG A 340 7.20 18.39 -21.59
N LEU A 341 7.09 18.76 -22.86
CA LEU A 341 7.88 18.13 -23.92
C LEU A 341 9.21 18.88 -24.03
N ARG A 342 10.32 18.16 -23.86
CA ARG A 342 11.68 18.67 -23.96
C ARG A 342 12.18 18.61 -25.42
N GLU A 343 13.19 19.41 -25.73
CA GLU A 343 13.80 19.48 -27.07
C GLU A 343 14.43 18.14 -27.51
N ASP A 344 14.87 17.32 -26.56
CA ASP A 344 15.40 15.97 -26.79
C ASP A 344 14.29 14.92 -27.03
N GLY A 345 13.03 15.33 -27.07
CA GLY A 345 11.85 14.47 -27.25
C GLY A 345 11.34 13.83 -25.96
N MET A 346 11.95 14.10 -24.80
CA MET A 346 11.49 13.57 -23.53
C MET A 346 10.21 14.27 -23.06
N VAL A 347 9.24 13.48 -22.62
CA VAL A 347 8.07 13.99 -21.90
C VAL A 347 8.35 13.97 -20.40
N GLN A 348 8.64 15.13 -19.83
CA GLN A 348 8.79 15.28 -18.39
C GLN A 348 7.41 15.49 -17.74
N ILE A 349 7.12 14.70 -16.72
CA ILE A 349 5.84 14.65 -16.02
C ILE A 349 6.12 14.87 -14.53
N ALA A 350 5.76 16.04 -14.02
CA ALA A 350 5.81 16.30 -12.59
C ALA A 350 4.42 16.06 -12.00
N VAL A 351 4.28 15.07 -11.11
CA VAL A 351 2.99 14.69 -10.52
C VAL A 351 2.82 15.29 -9.13
N SER A 352 1.59 15.68 -8.81
CA SER A 352 1.27 16.19 -7.48
C SER A 352 1.25 15.05 -6.44
N PRO A 353 1.77 15.27 -5.21
CA PRO A 353 1.75 14.25 -4.16
C PRO A 353 0.37 14.08 -3.52
N VAL A 354 -0.69 14.73 -4.04
CA VAL A 354 -2.06 14.64 -3.51
C VAL A 354 -2.44 13.18 -3.35
N LYS A 355 -2.44 12.71 -2.10
CA LYS A 355 -3.06 11.47 -1.67
C LYS A 355 -4.52 11.57 -2.07
N ALA A 356 -5.05 10.59 -2.79
CA ALA A 356 -6.46 10.64 -3.13
C ALA A 356 -7.27 10.76 -1.82
N PRO A 357 -8.26 11.67 -1.73
CA PRO A 357 -9.23 11.53 -0.67
C PRO A 357 -9.87 10.15 -0.88
N ALA A 358 -9.94 9.35 0.19
CA ALA A 358 -10.64 8.07 0.17
C ALA A 358 -11.97 8.25 -0.57
N PRO A 359 -12.40 7.29 -1.42
CA PRO A 359 -13.71 7.36 -2.02
C PRO A 359 -14.70 7.67 -0.89
N LEU A 360 -15.42 8.76 -1.01
CA LEU A 360 -16.59 9.01 -0.18
C LEU A 360 -17.57 7.92 -0.61
N GLU A 361 -17.46 6.71 -0.05
CA GLU A 361 -18.52 5.73 -0.15
C GLU A 361 -19.76 6.44 0.37
N ALA A 362 -20.64 6.71 -0.59
CA ALA A 362 -21.87 7.41 -0.34
C ALA A 362 -22.54 6.71 0.84
N ARG A 363 -22.76 7.48 1.91
CA ARG A 363 -23.88 7.24 2.81
C ARG A 363 -25.14 7.23 1.95
N LEU A 364 -25.55 6.06 1.46
CA LEU A 364 -26.91 5.71 1.06
C LEU A 364 -27.13 4.24 1.34
#